data_AF-A0A707HV62-F1
#
_entry.id   AF-A0A707HV62-F1
#
_cell.length_a   1.000
_cell.length_b   1.000
_cell.length_c   1.000
_cell.angle_alpha   90.00
_cell.angle_beta   90.00
_cell.angle_gamma   90.00
#
_symmetry.space_group_name_H-M   'P 1'
#
loop_
_entity.id
_entity.type
_entity.pdbx_description
1 polymer ?
#
loop_
_entity_poly.entity_id
_entity_poly.type
_entity_poly.pdbx_seq_one_letter_code
_entity_poly.pdbx_strand_id
1 'polypeptide(L)'
;MTPSTTPDAMTLSVFCILLFAALLHASWNAIVKAGNDKLYAAIGVSGSAAVMALILLPFSPQPAHASIPFLAASTALQVVYTVLVAKTYQVSDMSQTYPLMRGTAPLLVALISVLFLGDSLSSLAWVGIAVICMAILGMACNGRASSQRGVVLALTNACFIAGYTLVDGTGVRLSETALGYTLWSFFLNGACLLTWAMIARRREASRYLAQQWKKGIFGGIGTMGSYGLALWAM
;
A
#
# COMPACT_ATOMS: atom_id res chain seq x y z
N MET A 1 36.11 10.60 25.06
CA MET A 1 36.35 10.53 23.61
C MET A 1 35.06 10.03 22.98
N THR A 2 34.17 10.96 22.64
CA THR A 2 32.85 10.66 22.05
C THR A 2 33.03 10.36 20.57
N PRO A 3 32.62 9.18 20.05
CA PRO A 3 32.62 8.98 18.62
C PRO A 3 31.56 9.89 18.00
N SER A 4 32.02 10.70 17.07
CA SER A 4 31.24 11.54 16.18
C SER A 4 30.12 10.76 15.51
N THR A 5 28.88 11.15 15.78
CA THR A 5 27.72 10.79 14.97
C THR A 5 27.86 11.47 13.62
N THR A 6 28.39 10.74 12.63
CA THR A 6 28.19 11.09 11.23
C THR A 6 26.68 11.15 10.98
N PRO A 7 26.14 12.20 10.34
CA PRO A 7 24.75 12.17 9.92
C PRO A 7 24.60 10.99 8.96
N ASP A 8 23.77 10.01 9.33
CA ASP A 8 23.56 8.78 8.59
C ASP A 8 23.06 9.11 7.18
N ALA A 9 24.00 9.21 6.26
CA ALA A 9 23.73 9.08 4.84
C ALA A 9 23.01 7.74 4.69
N MET A 10 21.76 7.77 4.22
CA MET A 10 21.04 6.57 3.77
C MET A 10 22.05 5.66 3.08
N THR A 11 22.37 4.52 3.70
CA THR A 11 23.42 3.66 3.15
C THR A 11 22.98 3.29 1.73
N LEU A 12 23.90 3.34 0.76
CA LEU A 12 23.60 3.04 -0.64
C LEU A 12 22.79 1.74 -0.79
N SER A 13 23.04 0.77 0.10
CA SER A 13 22.28 -0.46 0.26
C SER A 13 20.78 -0.24 0.54
N VAL A 14 20.43 0.59 1.53
CA VAL A 14 19.02 0.92 1.84
C VAL A 14 18.36 1.61 0.65
N PHE A 15 19.06 2.53 -0.01
CA PHE A 15 18.54 3.19 -1.21
C PHE A 15 18.26 2.20 -2.35
N CYS A 16 19.20 1.29 -2.63
CA CYS A 16 19.01 0.24 -3.63
C CYS A 16 17.86 -0.73 -3.27
N ILE A 17 17.71 -1.07 -1.99
CA ILE A 17 16.61 -1.89 -1.49
C ILE A 17 15.26 -1.19 -1.72
N LEU A 18 15.18 0.11 -1.43
CA LEU A 18 13.96 0.90 -1.66
C LEU A 18 13.62 1.02 -3.15
N LEU A 19 14.62 1.19 -4.03
CA LEU A 19 14.41 1.16 -5.47
C LEU A 19 13.92 -0.21 -5.96
N PHE A 20 14.47 -1.29 -5.41
CA PHE A 20 14.00 -2.65 -5.71
C PHE A 20 12.56 -2.87 -5.21
N ALA A 21 12.23 -2.38 -4.01
CA ALA A 21 10.87 -2.41 -3.49
C ALA A 21 9.91 -1.63 -4.40
N ALA A 22 10.32 -0.46 -4.91
CA ALA A 22 9.55 0.32 -5.89
C ALA A 22 9.36 -0.43 -7.22
N LEU A 23 10.38 -1.14 -7.70
CA LEU A 23 10.30 -1.99 -8.90
C LEU A 23 9.31 -3.15 -8.70
N LEU A 24 9.40 -3.85 -7.56
CA LEU A 24 8.43 -4.89 -7.21
C LEU A 24 7.01 -4.32 -7.15
N HIS A 25 6.87 -3.12 -6.57
CA HIS A 25 5.60 -2.41 -6.48
C HIS A 25 5.00 -2.12 -7.86
N ALA A 26 5.80 -1.55 -8.77
CA ALA A 26 5.39 -1.28 -10.14
C ALA A 26 5.01 -2.58 -10.88
N SER A 27 5.76 -3.65 -10.66
CA SER A 27 5.56 -4.95 -11.32
C SER A 27 4.23 -5.59 -10.94
N TRP A 28 3.90 -5.68 -9.64
CA TRP A 28 2.62 -6.28 -9.23
C TRP A 28 1.43 -5.41 -9.65
N ASN A 29 1.56 -4.08 -9.65
CA ASN A 29 0.52 -3.19 -10.15
C ASN A 29 0.30 -3.35 -11.65
N ALA A 30 1.35 -3.59 -12.43
CA ALA A 30 1.24 -3.89 -13.85
C ALA A 30 0.46 -5.20 -14.08
N ILE A 31 0.69 -6.23 -13.26
CA ILE A 31 -0.08 -7.48 -13.29
C ILE A 31 -1.57 -7.23 -13.05
N VAL A 32 -1.91 -6.43 -12.02
CA VAL A 32 -3.30 -6.08 -11.70
C VAL A 32 -3.94 -5.28 -12.83
N LYS A 33 -3.22 -4.32 -13.40
CA LYS A 33 -3.70 -3.48 -14.51
C LYS A 33 -3.92 -4.28 -15.80
N ALA A 34 -3.11 -5.31 -16.05
CA ALA A 34 -3.24 -6.20 -17.21
C ALA A 34 -4.33 -7.28 -17.04
N GLY A 35 -4.92 -7.41 -15.85
CA GLY A 35 -6.03 -8.33 -15.60
C GLY A 35 -7.35 -7.84 -16.20
N ASN A 36 -8.16 -8.77 -16.72
CA ASN A 36 -9.49 -8.44 -17.27
C ASN A 36 -10.42 -7.81 -16.23
N ASP A 37 -10.30 -8.22 -14.97
CA ASP A 37 -11.01 -7.64 -13.84
C ASP A 37 -10.01 -7.25 -12.77
N LYS A 38 -9.92 -5.94 -12.50
CA LYS A 38 -8.96 -5.34 -11.57
C LYS A 38 -9.27 -5.69 -10.12
N LEU A 39 -10.56 -5.85 -9.79
CA LEU A 39 -10.99 -6.21 -8.45
C LEU A 39 -10.58 -7.65 -8.15
N TYR A 40 -10.90 -8.58 -9.05
CA TYR A 40 -10.50 -9.98 -8.87
C TYR A 40 -8.98 -10.18 -8.95
N ALA A 41 -8.27 -9.40 -9.78
CA ALA A 41 -6.81 -9.39 -9.78
C ALA A 41 -6.24 -8.95 -8.43
N ALA A 42 -6.75 -7.87 -7.84
CA ALA A 42 -6.33 -7.38 -6.54
C ALA A 42 -6.66 -8.37 -5.41
N ILE A 43 -7.84 -9.01 -5.45
CA ILE A 43 -8.22 -10.07 -4.51
C ILE A 43 -7.30 -11.28 -4.65
N GLY A 44 -6.96 -11.70 -5.88
CA GLY A 44 -6.04 -12.82 -6.11
C GLY A 44 -4.64 -12.54 -5.57
N VAL A 45 -4.11 -11.33 -5.80
CA VAL A 45 -2.82 -10.89 -5.25
C VAL A 45 -2.84 -10.84 -3.72
N SER A 46 -3.84 -10.19 -3.14
CA SER A 46 -3.96 -10.02 -1.68
C SER A 46 -4.25 -11.35 -0.97
N GLY A 47 -5.07 -12.20 -1.57
CA GLY A 47 -5.34 -13.55 -1.06
C GLY A 47 -4.12 -14.46 -1.14
N SER A 48 -3.32 -14.38 -2.21
CA SER A 48 -2.05 -15.12 -2.29
C SER A 48 -1.06 -14.64 -1.22
N ALA A 49 -0.96 -13.32 -1.04
CA ALA A 49 -0.15 -12.73 0.02
C ALA A 49 -0.63 -13.16 1.42
N ALA A 50 -1.95 -13.25 1.66
CA ALA A 50 -2.47 -13.73 2.94
C ALA A 50 -2.16 -15.21 3.20
N VAL A 51 -2.24 -16.07 2.18
CA VAL A 51 -1.84 -17.48 2.32
C VAL A 51 -0.34 -17.61 2.62
N MET A 52 0.49 -16.85 1.89
CA MET A 52 1.93 -16.80 2.16
C MET A 52 2.22 -16.27 3.56
N ALA A 53 1.52 -15.22 3.99
CA ALA A 53 1.67 -14.67 5.32
C ALA A 53 1.28 -15.68 6.40
N LEU A 54 0.18 -16.41 6.21
CA LEU A 54 -0.24 -17.48 7.12
C LEU A 54 0.81 -18.59 7.26
N ILE A 55 1.49 -18.94 6.17
CA ILE A 55 2.58 -19.93 6.19
C ILE A 55 3.81 -19.40 6.93
N LEU A 56 4.11 -18.10 6.82
CA LEU A 56 5.28 -17.48 7.44
C LEU A 56 5.06 -17.04 8.89
N LEU A 57 3.80 -16.81 9.31
CA LEU A 57 3.44 -16.34 10.66
C LEU A 57 4.04 -17.18 11.80
N PRO A 58 4.05 -18.53 11.75
CA PRO A 58 4.65 -19.36 12.80
C PRO A 58 6.16 -19.17 12.95
N PHE A 59 6.83 -18.66 11.91
CA PHE A 59 8.28 -18.43 11.88
C PHE A 59 8.67 -16.98 12.16
N SER A 60 7.69 -16.12 12.39
CA SER A 60 7.89 -14.70 12.68
C SER A 60 7.79 -14.43 14.18
N PRO A 61 8.58 -13.48 14.71
CA PRO A 61 8.28 -12.94 16.02
C PRO A 61 6.89 -12.30 16.01
N GLN A 62 6.14 -12.49 17.10
CA GLN A 62 4.78 -11.97 17.22
C GLN A 62 4.83 -10.48 17.59
N PRO A 63 3.95 -9.66 16.99
CA PRO A 63 3.91 -8.25 17.30
C PRO A 63 3.46 -8.03 18.75
N ALA A 64 4.07 -7.05 19.42
CA ALA A 64 3.68 -6.66 20.76
C ALA A 64 2.17 -6.30 20.82
N HIS A 65 1.51 -6.62 21.94
CA HIS A 65 0.06 -6.38 22.07
C HIS A 65 -0.33 -4.91 21.91
N ALA A 66 0.60 -3.97 22.16
CA ALA A 66 0.41 -2.55 21.95
C ALA A 66 0.10 -2.17 20.48
N SER A 67 0.54 -2.98 19.49
CA SER A 67 0.28 -2.71 18.07
C SER A 67 -1.02 -3.33 17.53
N ILE A 68 -1.71 -4.18 18.31
CA ILE A 68 -2.98 -4.80 17.91
C ILE A 68 -4.06 -3.78 17.52
N PRO A 69 -4.33 -2.70 18.29
CA PRO A 69 -5.32 -1.71 17.88
C PRO A 69 -4.97 -1.02 16.56
N PHE A 70 -3.68 -0.84 16.28
CA PHE A 70 -3.19 -0.28 15.01
C PHE A 70 -3.42 -1.26 13.85
N LEU A 71 -3.17 -2.55 14.04
CA LEU A 71 -3.50 -3.59 13.06
C LEU A 71 -4.99 -3.61 12.72
N ALA A 72 -5.85 -3.53 13.73
CA ALA A 72 -7.30 -3.50 13.55
C ALA A 72 -7.75 -2.24 12.80
N ALA A 73 -7.25 -1.07 13.21
CA ALA A 73 -7.56 0.20 12.56
C ALA A 73 -7.07 0.24 11.10
N SER A 74 -5.83 -0.21 10.85
CA SER A 74 -5.27 -0.29 9.50
C SER A 74 -6.08 -1.24 8.62
N THR A 75 -6.44 -2.43 9.14
CA THR A 75 -7.28 -3.38 8.42
C THR A 75 -8.62 -2.77 8.02
N ALA A 76 -9.30 -2.08 8.95
CA ALA A 76 -10.57 -1.42 8.66
C ALA A 76 -10.42 -0.33 7.58
N LEU A 77 -9.40 0.52 7.69
CA LEU A 77 -9.11 1.56 6.70
C LEU A 77 -8.81 0.96 5.32
N GLN A 78 -8.05 -0.14 5.26
CA GLN A 78 -7.69 -0.80 4.01
C GLN A 78 -8.89 -1.51 3.35
N VAL A 79 -9.85 -2.01 4.13
CA VAL A 79 -11.11 -2.54 3.58
C VAL A 79 -11.90 -1.42 2.88
N VAL A 80 -12.06 -0.27 3.55
CA VAL A 80 -12.75 0.89 2.96
C VAL A 80 -12.01 1.40 1.73
N TYR A 81 -10.69 1.50 1.79
CA TYR A 81 -9.82 1.83 0.65
C TYR A 81 -10.11 0.91 -0.54
N THR A 82 -10.18 -0.40 -0.33
CA THR A 82 -10.37 -1.33 -1.45
C THR A 82 -11.73 -1.16 -2.12
N VAL A 83 -12.78 -0.88 -1.33
CA VAL A 83 -14.12 -0.56 -1.85
C VAL A 83 -14.10 0.75 -2.64
N LEU A 84 -13.46 1.80 -2.11
CA LEU A 84 -13.35 3.09 -2.78
C LEU A 84 -12.57 2.99 -4.09
N VAL A 85 -11.47 2.23 -4.12
CA VAL A 85 -10.72 1.95 -5.36
C VAL A 85 -11.61 1.29 -6.41
N ALA A 86 -12.35 0.24 -6.02
CA ALA A 86 -13.24 -0.46 -6.92
C ALA A 86 -14.33 0.47 -7.50
N LYS A 87 -14.93 1.32 -6.65
CA LYS A 87 -15.92 2.32 -7.07
C LYS A 87 -15.32 3.38 -7.98
N THR A 88 -14.12 3.86 -7.67
CA THR A 88 -13.40 4.86 -8.49
C THR A 88 -13.16 4.35 -9.90
N TYR A 89 -12.70 3.10 -10.03
CA TYR A 89 -12.43 2.50 -11.34
C TYR A 89 -13.68 2.14 -12.15
N GLN A 90 -14.87 2.10 -11.53
CA GLN A 90 -16.13 1.93 -12.24
C GLN A 90 -16.60 3.23 -12.90
N VAL A 91 -16.22 4.39 -12.35
CA VAL A 91 -16.72 5.69 -12.80
C VAL A 91 -15.66 6.55 -13.48
N SER A 92 -14.39 6.14 -13.47
CA SER A 92 -13.27 6.89 -14.05
C SER A 92 -12.08 5.99 -14.40
N ASP A 93 -11.26 6.46 -15.35
CA ASP A 93 -10.11 5.73 -15.84
C ASP A 93 -9.05 5.54 -14.75
N MET A 94 -8.54 4.30 -14.65
CA MET A 94 -7.46 3.96 -13.73
C MET A 94 -6.17 4.72 -14.06
N SER A 95 -5.88 5.02 -15.32
CA SER A 95 -4.67 5.74 -15.73
C SER A 95 -4.56 7.15 -15.13
N GLN A 96 -5.69 7.76 -14.78
CA GLN A 96 -5.73 9.08 -14.15
C GLN A 96 -5.95 8.99 -12.64
N THR A 97 -6.92 8.18 -12.22
CA THR A 97 -7.30 8.09 -10.81
C THR A 97 -6.26 7.36 -9.98
N TYR A 98 -5.52 6.39 -10.54
CA TYR A 98 -4.47 5.68 -9.81
C TYR A 98 -3.31 6.62 -9.42
N PRO A 99 -2.71 7.40 -10.33
CA PRO A 99 -1.72 8.40 -9.93
C PRO A 99 -2.25 9.44 -8.94
N LEU A 100 -3.52 9.86 -9.10
CA LEU A 100 -4.13 10.82 -8.17
C LEU A 100 -4.25 10.23 -6.75
N MET A 101 -4.76 9.00 -6.61
CA MET A 101 -4.88 8.30 -5.31
C MET A 101 -3.51 8.07 -4.67
N ARG A 102 -2.59 7.47 -5.43
CA ARG A 102 -1.28 7.03 -4.92
C ARG A 102 -0.29 8.16 -4.74
N GLY A 103 -0.42 9.23 -5.52
CA GLY A 103 0.47 10.37 -5.45
C GLY A 103 0.05 11.41 -4.40
N THR A 104 -1.25 11.59 -4.17
CA THR A 104 -1.74 12.52 -3.14
C THR A 104 -1.51 11.97 -1.73
N ALA A 105 -1.50 10.65 -1.57
CA ALA A 105 -1.33 10.05 -0.24
C ALA A 105 0.03 10.34 0.42
N PRO A 106 1.20 10.19 -0.25
CA PRO A 106 2.49 10.61 0.32
C PRO A 106 2.54 12.09 0.72
N LEU A 107 1.90 12.98 -0.06
CA LEU A 107 1.79 14.40 0.30
C LEU A 107 1.02 14.58 1.62
N LEU A 108 -0.12 13.90 1.77
CA LEU A 108 -0.91 13.95 3.00
C LEU A 108 -0.13 13.37 4.19
N VAL A 109 0.56 12.24 4.00
CA VAL A 109 1.42 11.65 5.04
C VAL A 109 2.50 12.63 5.47
N ALA A 110 3.23 13.23 4.53
CA ALA A 110 4.27 14.20 4.82
C ALA A 110 3.74 15.43 5.59
N LEU A 111 2.60 15.97 5.15
CA LEU A 111 1.97 17.13 5.78
C LEU A 111 1.51 16.80 7.22
N ILE A 112 0.87 15.65 7.40
CA ILE A 112 0.38 15.23 8.72
C ILE A 112 1.55 14.92 9.65
N SER A 113 2.60 14.25 9.16
CA SER A 113 3.82 13.98 9.93
C SER A 113 4.46 15.27 10.45
N VAL A 114 4.62 16.29 9.60
CA VAL A 114 5.22 17.56 10.01
C VAL A 114 4.33 18.33 10.97
N LEU A 115 3.03 18.44 10.67
CA LEU A 115 2.12 19.29 11.44
C LEU A 115 1.67 18.68 12.77
N PHE A 116 1.51 17.35 12.82
CA PHE A 116 0.89 16.67 13.96
C PHE A 116 1.83 15.69 14.69
N LEU A 117 2.82 15.11 14.00
CA LEU A 117 3.78 14.20 14.65
C LEU A 117 5.09 14.91 15.05
N GLY A 118 5.29 16.16 14.61
CA GLY A 118 6.48 16.95 14.94
C GLY A 118 7.74 16.54 14.17
N ASP A 119 7.58 15.74 13.11
CA ASP A 119 8.70 15.33 12.26
C ASP A 119 9.24 16.53 11.47
N SER A 120 10.57 16.59 11.30
CA SER A 120 11.20 17.62 10.47
C SER A 120 11.65 17.02 9.13
N LEU A 121 11.17 17.60 8.03
CA LEU A 121 11.57 17.22 6.68
C LEU A 121 12.69 18.13 6.19
N SER A 122 13.69 17.54 5.54
CA SER A 122 14.76 18.31 4.91
C SER A 122 14.23 19.15 3.74
N SER A 123 14.95 20.22 3.39
CA SER A 123 14.64 21.03 2.21
C SER A 123 14.57 20.19 0.92
N LEU A 124 15.43 19.17 0.81
CA LEU A 124 15.42 18.24 -0.31
C LEU A 124 14.16 17.37 -0.35
N ALA A 125 13.65 16.94 0.81
CA ALA A 125 12.40 16.18 0.88
C ALA A 125 11.20 17.02 0.39
N TRP A 126 11.15 18.31 0.74
CA TRP A 126 10.14 19.24 0.23
C TRP A 126 10.18 19.41 -1.28
N VAL A 127 11.39 19.49 -1.86
CA VAL A 127 11.56 19.52 -3.33
C VAL A 127 11.03 18.23 -3.95
N GLY A 128 11.33 17.07 -3.37
CA GLY A 128 10.80 15.78 -3.83
C GLY A 128 9.26 15.73 -3.81
N ILE A 129 8.65 16.21 -2.73
CA ILE A 129 7.19 16.33 -2.60
C ILE A 129 6.63 17.26 -3.70
N ALA A 130 7.23 18.43 -3.90
CA ALA A 130 6.79 19.37 -4.94
C ALA A 130 6.85 18.75 -6.35
N VAL A 131 7.92 18.02 -6.66
CA VAL A 131 8.06 17.28 -7.95
C VAL A 131 6.96 16.23 -8.10
N ILE A 132 6.66 15.46 -7.05
CA ILE A 132 5.57 14.47 -7.05
C ILE A 132 4.23 15.16 -7.30
N CYS A 133 3.93 16.26 -6.60
CA CYS A 133 2.70 17.04 -6.79
C CYS A 133 2.55 17.54 -8.23
N MET A 134 3.62 18.12 -8.79
CA MET A 134 3.63 18.62 -10.17
C MET A 134 3.39 17.49 -11.19
N ALA A 135 4.01 16.32 -10.98
CA ALA A 135 3.81 15.15 -11.84
C ALA A 135 2.35 14.65 -11.80
N ILE A 136 1.74 14.59 -10.61
CA ILE A 136 0.35 14.17 -10.44
C ILE A 136 -0.62 15.16 -11.09
N LEU A 137 -0.42 16.46 -10.86
CA LEU A 137 -1.22 17.51 -11.47
C LEU A 137 -1.08 17.48 -13.00
N GLY A 138 0.13 17.29 -13.53
CA GLY A 138 0.36 17.13 -14.96
C GLY A 138 -0.41 15.96 -15.57
N MET A 139 -0.42 14.80 -14.90
CA MET A 139 -1.22 13.64 -15.33
C MET A 139 -2.74 13.88 -15.22
N ALA A 140 -3.18 14.59 -14.19
CA ALA A 140 -4.59 14.93 -14.00
C ALA A 140 -5.09 15.92 -15.08
N CYS A 141 -4.28 16.90 -15.46
CA CYS A 141 -4.60 17.87 -16.51
C CYS A 141 -4.57 17.26 -17.92
N ASN A 142 -3.72 16.26 -18.17
CA ASN A 142 -3.63 15.57 -19.47
C ASN A 142 -4.66 14.43 -19.62
N GLY A 143 -5.41 14.13 -18.56
CA GLY A 143 -6.45 13.12 -18.56
C GLY A 143 -7.73 13.58 -19.27
N ARG A 144 -8.23 12.80 -20.24
CA ARG A 144 -9.59 12.96 -20.78
C ARG A 144 -10.61 13.08 -19.64
N ALA A 145 -11.41 14.15 -19.66
CA ALA A 145 -12.53 14.49 -18.75
C ALA A 145 -12.80 13.44 -17.66
N SER A 146 -12.01 13.47 -16.58
CA SER A 146 -12.31 12.67 -15.40
C SER A 146 -13.66 13.12 -14.85
N SER A 147 -14.55 12.18 -14.54
CA SER A 147 -15.81 12.53 -13.88
C SER A 147 -15.47 13.21 -12.55
N GLN A 148 -16.09 14.35 -12.24
CA GLN A 148 -15.92 15.03 -10.95
C GLN A 148 -16.11 14.05 -9.77
N ARG A 149 -17.04 13.08 -9.92
CA ARG A 149 -17.26 12.01 -8.95
C ARG A 149 -16.04 11.10 -8.78
N GLY A 150 -15.35 10.74 -9.87
CA GLY A 150 -14.15 9.92 -9.82
C GLY A 150 -12.97 10.63 -9.17
N VAL A 151 -12.82 11.93 -9.42
CA VAL A 151 -11.80 12.77 -8.74
C VAL A 151 -12.06 12.82 -7.23
N VAL A 152 -13.31 13.07 -6.82
CA VAL A 152 -13.68 13.09 -5.39
C VAL A 152 -13.43 11.73 -4.74
N LEU A 153 -13.84 10.62 -5.39
CA LEU A 153 -13.56 9.29 -4.87
C LEU A 153 -12.07 8.98 -4.77
N ALA A 154 -11.27 9.40 -5.75
CA ALA A 154 -9.82 9.25 -5.73
C ALA A 154 -9.16 10.05 -4.60
N LEU A 155 -9.57 11.30 -4.37
CA LEU A 155 -9.05 12.11 -3.27
C LEU A 155 -9.47 11.57 -1.90
N THR A 156 -10.73 11.16 -1.75
CA THR A 156 -11.19 10.47 -0.54
C THR A 156 -10.37 9.22 -0.29
N ASN A 157 -10.12 8.43 -1.33
CA ASN A 157 -9.30 7.23 -1.22
C ASN A 157 -7.84 7.55 -0.83
N ALA A 158 -7.28 8.66 -1.31
CA ALA A 158 -5.95 9.12 -0.91
C ALA A 158 -5.88 9.41 0.60
N CYS A 159 -6.95 9.93 1.22
CA CYS A 159 -7.03 10.12 2.67
C CYS A 159 -7.00 8.79 3.41
N PHE A 160 -7.71 7.75 2.93
CA PHE A 160 -7.62 6.41 3.51
C PHE A 160 -6.23 5.81 3.36
N ILE A 161 -5.57 6.03 2.22
CA ILE A 161 -4.18 5.60 2.00
C ILE A 161 -3.25 6.25 3.02
N ALA A 162 -3.33 7.58 3.18
CA ALA A 162 -2.52 8.29 4.16
C ALA A 162 -2.81 7.82 5.59
N GLY A 163 -4.10 7.64 5.92
CA GLY A 163 -4.54 7.17 7.23
C GLY A 163 -3.95 5.81 7.59
N TYR A 164 -4.13 4.78 6.75
CA TYR A 164 -3.57 3.47 7.07
C TYR A 164 -2.04 3.49 7.07
N THR A 165 -1.40 4.32 6.24
CA THR A 165 0.07 4.44 6.19
C THR A 165 0.63 5.02 7.50
N LEU A 166 0.00 6.05 8.05
CA LEU A 166 0.40 6.65 9.34
C LEU A 166 0.13 5.70 10.51
N VAL A 167 -1.01 5.00 10.48
CA VAL A 167 -1.36 3.97 11.46
C VAL A 167 -0.34 2.83 11.41
N ASP A 168 0.02 2.34 10.22
CA ASP A 168 1.00 1.28 10.05
C ASP A 168 2.40 1.71 10.46
N GLY A 169 2.83 2.92 10.10
CA GLY A 169 4.12 3.45 10.54
C GLY A 169 4.22 3.51 12.07
N THR A 170 3.14 3.90 12.74
CA THR A 170 3.09 3.93 14.22
C THR A 170 2.98 2.52 14.81
N GLY A 171 2.16 1.67 14.19
CA GLY A 171 1.96 0.28 14.61
C GLY A 171 3.23 -0.56 14.53
N VAL A 172 4.03 -0.42 13.47
CA VAL A 172 5.32 -1.10 13.31
C VAL A 172 6.33 -0.66 14.37
N ARG A 173 6.38 0.64 14.69
CA ARG A 173 7.27 1.14 15.77
C ARG A 173 6.89 0.57 17.13
N LEU A 174 5.60 0.36 17.38
CA LEU A 174 5.08 -0.21 18.62
C LEU A 174 5.07 -1.74 18.65
N SER A 175 5.21 -2.42 17.50
CA SER A 175 5.12 -3.87 17.40
C SER A 175 6.42 -4.58 17.79
N GLU A 176 7.52 -3.83 17.92
CA GLU A 176 8.91 -4.30 18.10
C GLU A 176 9.40 -5.22 16.96
N THR A 177 8.56 -5.47 15.94
CA THR A 177 8.76 -6.47 14.90
C THR A 177 8.12 -6.02 13.58
N ALA A 178 8.93 -5.48 12.67
CA ALA A 178 8.44 -5.08 11.34
C ALA A 178 7.88 -6.26 10.55
N LEU A 179 8.56 -7.42 10.61
CA LEU A 179 8.15 -8.64 9.92
C LEU A 179 6.82 -9.17 10.45
N GLY A 180 6.67 -9.29 11.77
CA GLY A 180 5.44 -9.79 12.40
C GLY A 180 4.23 -8.90 12.12
N TYR A 181 4.39 -7.58 12.25
CA TYR A 181 3.34 -6.62 11.92
C TYR A 181 2.93 -6.69 10.45
N THR A 182 3.91 -6.80 9.54
CA THR A 182 3.66 -6.91 8.10
C THR A 182 2.87 -8.17 7.76
N LEU A 183 3.27 -9.33 8.30
CA LEU A 183 2.58 -10.60 8.05
C LEU A 183 1.14 -10.58 8.56
N TRP A 184 0.92 -10.08 9.78
CA TRP A 184 -0.43 -9.94 10.33
C TRP A 184 -1.29 -8.98 9.50
N SER A 185 -0.73 -7.86 9.05
CA SER A 185 -1.44 -6.90 8.18
C SER A 185 -1.86 -7.54 6.86
N PHE A 186 -0.95 -8.26 6.18
CA PHE A 186 -1.27 -8.96 4.94
C PHE A 186 -2.29 -10.08 5.15
N PHE A 187 -2.15 -10.85 6.22
CA PHE A 187 -3.09 -11.91 6.56
C PHE A 187 -4.49 -11.34 6.80
N LEU A 188 -4.64 -10.36 7.70
CA LEU A 188 -5.94 -9.77 8.03
C LEU A 188 -6.58 -9.12 6.81
N ASN A 189 -5.83 -8.31 6.07
CA ASN A 189 -6.35 -7.61 4.90
C ASN A 189 -6.78 -8.59 3.80
N GLY A 190 -5.89 -9.51 3.42
CA GLY A 190 -6.20 -10.49 2.37
C GLY A 190 -7.27 -11.48 2.80
N ALA A 191 -7.35 -11.86 4.08
CA ALA A 191 -8.44 -12.68 4.61
C ALA A 191 -9.79 -11.95 4.54
N CYS A 192 -9.86 -10.67 4.92
CA CYS A 192 -11.07 -9.86 4.80
C CYS A 192 -11.54 -9.77 3.34
N LEU A 193 -10.62 -9.47 2.42
CA LEU A 193 -10.93 -9.34 0.99
C LEU A 193 -11.36 -10.66 0.36
N LEU A 194 -10.63 -11.74 0.64
CA LEU A 194 -10.95 -13.07 0.13
C LEU A 194 -12.29 -13.55 0.70
N THR A 195 -12.53 -13.36 2.00
CA THR A 195 -13.81 -13.73 2.64
C THR A 195 -14.97 -12.95 2.01
N TRP A 196 -14.83 -11.64 1.84
CA TRP A 196 -15.83 -10.83 1.16
C TRP A 196 -16.11 -11.32 -0.26
N ALA A 197 -15.06 -11.61 -1.04
CA ALA A 197 -15.19 -12.10 -2.40
C ALA A 197 -15.91 -13.47 -2.46
N MET A 198 -15.61 -14.35 -1.51
CA MET A 198 -16.21 -15.67 -1.41
C MET A 198 -17.67 -15.63 -0.94
N ILE A 199 -18.08 -14.64 -0.15
CA ILE A 199 -19.47 -14.43 0.26
C ILE A 199 -20.27 -13.76 -0.85
N ALA A 200 -19.76 -12.65 -1.41
CA ALA A 200 -20.51 -11.82 -2.34
C ALA A 200 -20.53 -12.36 -3.77
N ARG A 201 -19.43 -12.97 -4.24
CA ARG A 201 -19.23 -13.35 -5.64
C ARG A 201 -18.47 -14.66 -5.83
N ARG A 202 -18.76 -15.66 -5.00
CA ARG A 202 -18.08 -16.97 -4.95
C ARG A 202 -17.72 -17.53 -6.33
N ARG A 203 -18.71 -17.69 -7.21
CA ARG A 203 -18.55 -18.37 -8.51
C ARG A 203 -17.58 -17.63 -9.45
N GLU A 204 -17.69 -16.31 -9.49
CA GLU A 204 -16.83 -15.45 -10.33
C GLU A 204 -15.41 -15.37 -9.75
N ALA A 205 -15.29 -15.17 -8.44
CA ALA A 205 -14.02 -15.14 -7.73
C ALA A 205 -13.26 -16.47 -7.86
N SER A 206 -13.90 -17.61 -7.57
CA SER A 206 -13.29 -18.94 -7.72
C SER A 206 -12.79 -19.19 -9.13
N ARG A 207 -13.61 -18.85 -10.14
CA ARG A 207 -13.24 -19.04 -11.55
C ARG A 207 -12.04 -18.18 -11.93
N TYR A 208 -12.04 -16.91 -11.53
CA TYR A 208 -10.94 -16.00 -11.82
C TYR A 208 -9.65 -16.46 -11.13
N LEU A 209 -9.72 -16.81 -9.84
CA LEU A 209 -8.57 -17.30 -9.08
C LEU A 209 -7.99 -18.58 -9.70
N ALA A 210 -8.84 -19.53 -10.10
CA ALA A 210 -8.39 -20.75 -10.76
C ALA A 210 -7.76 -20.49 -12.15
N GLN A 211 -8.23 -19.48 -12.88
CA GLN A 211 -7.68 -19.14 -14.20
C GLN A 211 -6.39 -18.33 -14.13
N GLN A 212 -6.23 -17.49 -13.10
CA GLN A 212 -5.13 -16.52 -12.99
C GLN A 212 -4.24 -16.75 -11.76
N TRP A 213 -4.24 -17.96 -11.19
CA TRP A 213 -3.51 -18.29 -9.96
C TRP A 213 -2.02 -17.93 -10.02
N LYS A 214 -1.36 -18.15 -11.17
CA LYS A 214 0.06 -17.79 -11.37
C LYS A 214 0.28 -16.28 -11.19
N LYS A 215 -0.58 -15.46 -11.80
CA LYS A 215 -0.52 -14.00 -11.66
C LYS A 215 -0.79 -13.56 -10.23
N GLY A 216 -1.72 -14.23 -9.55
CA GLY A 216 -1.99 -14.05 -8.12
C GLY A 216 -0.76 -14.30 -7.26
N ILE A 217 -0.07 -15.42 -7.45
CA ILE A 217 1.15 -15.77 -6.70
C ILE A 217 2.28 -14.77 -6.96
N PHE A 218 2.60 -14.48 -8.24
CA PHE A 218 3.66 -13.52 -8.56
C PHE A 218 3.36 -12.12 -8.04
N GLY A 219 2.10 -11.67 -8.14
CA GLY A 219 1.68 -10.41 -7.53
C GLY A 219 1.72 -10.45 -6.00
N GLY A 220 1.39 -11.59 -5.39
CA GLY A 220 1.46 -11.84 -3.94
C GLY A 220 2.89 -11.70 -3.39
N ILE A 221 3.86 -12.34 -4.06
CA ILE A 221 5.29 -12.20 -3.77
C ILE A 221 5.71 -10.73 -3.94
N GLY A 222 5.31 -10.10 -5.04
CA GLY A 222 5.64 -8.70 -5.32
C GLY A 222 5.09 -7.72 -4.28
N THR A 223 3.84 -7.90 -3.83
CA THR A 223 3.23 -7.03 -2.83
C THR A 223 3.88 -7.21 -1.46
N MET A 224 4.05 -8.46 -0.99
CA MET A 224 4.73 -8.74 0.28
C MET A 224 6.17 -8.26 0.29
N GLY A 225 6.91 -8.51 -0.80
CA GLY A 225 8.28 -8.05 -0.93
C GLY A 225 8.38 -6.53 -0.94
N SER A 226 7.55 -5.85 -1.75
CA SER A 226 7.60 -4.38 -1.82
C SER A 226 7.25 -3.71 -0.49
N TYR A 227 6.18 -4.15 0.18
CA TYR A 227 5.73 -3.54 1.43
C TYR A 227 6.62 -3.92 2.61
N GLY A 228 7.03 -5.18 2.70
CA GLY A 228 7.92 -5.65 3.76
C GLY A 228 9.29 -4.98 3.72
N LEU A 229 9.87 -4.78 2.54
CA LEU A 229 11.14 -4.04 2.39
C LEU A 229 10.98 -2.55 2.74
N ALA A 230 9.85 -1.93 2.37
CA ALA A 230 9.57 -0.54 2.72
C ALA A 230 9.40 -0.34 4.23
N LEU A 231 8.64 -1.22 4.90
CA LEU A 231 8.45 -1.17 6.35
C LEU A 231 9.73 -1.52 7.13
N TRP A 232 10.59 -2.39 6.59
CA TRP A 232 11.89 -2.70 7.20
C TRP A 232 12.86 -1.51 7.16
N ALA A 233 12.73 -0.62 6.18
CA ALA A 233 13.58 0.56 6.03
C ALA A 233 13.10 1.78 6.84
N MET A 234 11.92 1.70 7.49
CA MET A 234 11.35 2.73 8.37
C MET A 234 11.76 2.51 9.81
#